data_AF-A0A354WYA9-F1
#
_entry.id   AF-A0A354WYA9-F1
#
_cell.length_a   1.000
_cell.length_b   1.000
_cell.length_c   1.000
_cell.angle_alpha   90.00
_cell.angle_beta   90.00
_cell.angle_gamma   90.00
#
_symmetry.space_group_name_H-M   'P 1'
#
loop_
_entity.id
_entity.type
_entity.pdbx_description
1 polymer ?
#
loop_
_entity_poly.entity_id
_entity_poly.type
_entity_poly.pdbx_seq_one_letter_code
_entity_poly.pdbx_strand_id
1 'polypeptide(L)'
;SNDDSFEWFGGTVNAKYLVAYSGWDDDFDTDNGFSGNVQYGLVVRNPRLADTSQSNGFESDNCADGAEVSPFTTATFSNITFVGPKAYDGFQNTSDYINGGEYYPNNGSALGKFQAAMQIRRSSHLACFNSIAYGFPIGLIIDGEKGNTVQYAKEGKLKLSNIFFAGMDAIGTDKNKQYEDTPYEEGKKYSFSHEYFINQKGNKTFENSADLLLKDARNVGAGYLPQAGSPVLNAAAWDDAALSSFEKVDYVGAFGSDDQWLDGWTNFDPNNTDY
;
A
#
# COMPACT_ATOMS: atom_id res chain seq x y z
N SER A 1 4.04 6.26 -17.70
CA SER A 1 5.32 5.76 -17.15
C SER A 1 5.18 4.26 -16.99
N ASN A 2 6.24 3.46 -17.15
CA ASN A 2 6.21 2.01 -16.89
C ASN A 2 6.85 1.71 -15.52
N ASP A 3 6.64 2.62 -14.58
CA ASP A 3 7.44 2.81 -13.39
C ASP A 3 6.51 3.27 -12.27
N ASP A 4 7.09 3.52 -11.10
CA ASP A 4 6.33 3.85 -9.90
C ASP A 4 5.64 5.22 -10.00
N SER A 5 4.55 5.39 -9.24
CA SER A 5 3.85 6.69 -9.20
C SER A 5 4.64 7.73 -8.42
N PHE A 6 5.25 7.34 -7.30
CA PHE A 6 6.19 8.15 -6.54
C PHE A 6 7.34 7.28 -6.04
N GLU A 7 8.56 7.76 -6.23
CA GLU A 7 9.79 7.05 -5.90
C GLU A 7 10.74 8.02 -5.16
N TRP A 8 11.18 7.63 -3.95
CA TRP A 8 12.09 8.44 -3.13
C TRP A 8 13.41 7.71 -2.89
N PHE A 9 14.49 8.25 -3.45
CA PHE A 9 15.86 7.80 -3.19
C PHE A 9 16.56 8.70 -2.17
N GLY A 10 16.48 8.35 -0.89
CA GLY A 10 17.07 9.12 0.19
C GLY A 10 16.37 10.46 0.46
N GLY A 11 16.93 11.21 1.43
CA GLY A 11 16.42 12.53 1.82
C GLY A 11 15.30 12.49 2.86
N THR A 12 14.74 13.67 3.14
CA THR A 12 13.81 13.93 4.26
C THR A 12 12.59 14.76 3.83
N VAL A 13 12.28 14.78 2.53
CA VAL A 13 11.14 15.58 2.04
C VAL A 13 9.84 15.06 2.63
N ASN A 14 9.04 15.96 3.19
CA ASN A 14 7.70 15.65 3.66
C ASN A 14 6.71 15.94 2.54
N ALA A 15 5.68 15.11 2.42
CA ALA A 15 4.63 15.28 1.43
C ALA A 15 3.24 15.18 2.07
N LYS A 16 2.28 15.90 1.50
CA LYS A 16 0.86 15.73 1.82
C LYS A 16 0.02 15.75 0.55
N TYR A 17 -1.12 15.05 0.59
CA TYR A 17 -2.11 15.04 -0.50
C TYR A 17 -1.52 14.49 -1.81
N LEU A 18 -1.14 13.21 -1.79
CA LEU A 18 -0.63 12.51 -2.95
C LEU A 18 -1.72 11.64 -3.58
N VAL A 19 -1.74 11.58 -4.92
CA VAL A 19 -2.64 10.71 -5.67
C VAL A 19 -1.80 9.86 -6.64
N ALA A 20 -1.74 8.56 -6.38
CA ALA A 20 -1.24 7.57 -7.33
C ALA A 20 -2.45 6.94 -8.02
N TYR A 21 -2.62 7.22 -9.31
CA TYR A 21 -3.78 6.79 -10.08
C TYR A 21 -3.34 6.02 -11.31
N SER A 22 -3.78 4.76 -11.41
CA SER A 22 -3.52 3.89 -12.56
C SER A 22 -2.02 3.75 -12.90
N GLY A 23 -1.16 3.69 -11.86
CA GLY A 23 0.27 3.42 -12.01
C GLY A 23 0.54 2.07 -12.68
N TRP A 24 1.70 1.95 -13.33
CA TRP A 24 2.10 0.72 -14.00
C TRP A 24 2.76 -0.24 -13.01
N ASP A 25 3.81 0.22 -12.34
CA ASP A 25 4.48 -0.55 -11.30
C ASP A 25 3.95 -0.22 -9.90
N ASP A 26 4.79 0.14 -8.93
CA ASP A 26 4.38 0.40 -7.55
C ASP A 26 3.76 1.80 -7.39
N ASP A 27 2.97 2.00 -6.35
CA ASP A 27 2.36 3.32 -6.10
C ASP A 27 3.28 4.23 -5.30
N PHE A 28 3.93 3.68 -4.26
CA PHE A 28 4.93 4.38 -3.46
C PHE A 28 6.17 3.48 -3.26
N ASP A 29 7.30 3.89 -3.81
CA ASP A 29 8.60 3.25 -3.59
C ASP A 29 9.50 4.14 -2.72
N THR A 30 10.17 3.52 -1.75
CA THR A 30 11.16 4.20 -0.90
C THR A 30 12.45 3.40 -0.81
N ASP A 31 13.57 4.07 -1.08
CA ASP A 31 14.89 3.45 -1.05
C ASP A 31 15.98 4.42 -0.54
N ASN A 32 17.19 3.89 -0.34
CA ASN A 32 18.44 4.62 -0.13
C ASN A 32 18.38 5.64 1.02
N GLY A 33 17.70 5.28 2.12
CA GLY A 33 17.69 6.07 3.33
C GLY A 33 16.62 7.17 3.39
N PHE A 34 15.56 7.07 2.57
CA PHE A 34 14.46 8.03 2.66
C PHE A 34 13.81 7.99 4.05
N SER A 35 13.64 9.17 4.65
CA SER A 35 13.22 9.35 6.04
C SER A 35 12.22 10.50 6.21
N GLY A 36 11.47 10.81 5.14
CA GLY A 36 10.42 11.82 5.16
C GLY A 36 9.10 11.31 5.76
N ASN A 37 8.20 12.27 6.02
CA ASN A 37 6.84 12.04 6.49
C ASN A 37 5.82 12.30 5.38
N VAL A 38 4.95 11.34 5.10
CA VAL A 38 3.94 11.43 4.05
C VAL A 38 2.54 11.22 4.64
N GLN A 39 1.64 12.19 4.45
CA GLN A 39 0.26 12.12 4.98
C GLN A 39 -0.79 12.37 3.90
N TYR A 40 -1.95 11.69 3.97
CA TYR A 40 -3.05 11.83 3.01
C TYR A 40 -2.64 11.39 1.59
N GLY A 41 -2.50 10.07 1.42
CA GLY A 41 -2.21 9.45 0.12
C GLY A 41 -3.40 8.63 -0.39
N LEU A 42 -3.83 8.86 -1.62
CA LEU A 42 -4.80 8.01 -2.31
C LEU A 42 -4.11 7.20 -3.40
N VAL A 43 -4.22 5.88 -3.29
CA VAL A 43 -3.82 4.94 -4.34
C VAL A 43 -5.07 4.34 -4.95
N VAL A 44 -5.18 4.38 -6.28
CA VAL A 44 -6.24 3.69 -7.03
C VAL A 44 -5.64 2.96 -8.23
N ARG A 45 -5.59 1.62 -8.13
CA ARG A 45 -5.05 0.75 -9.17
C ARG A 45 -6.01 0.59 -10.34
N ASN A 46 -5.46 0.61 -11.56
CA ASN A 46 -6.18 0.10 -12.72
C ASN A 46 -6.03 -1.43 -12.74
N PRO A 47 -7.10 -2.24 -12.73
CA PRO A 47 -7.00 -3.70 -12.60
C PRO A 47 -6.37 -4.39 -13.82
N ARG A 48 -6.09 -3.67 -14.92
CA ARG A 48 -5.48 -4.18 -16.15
C ARG A 48 -3.99 -3.83 -16.29
N LEU A 49 -3.42 -3.05 -15.37
CA LEU A 49 -2.04 -2.55 -15.43
C LEU A 49 -1.23 -2.99 -14.20
N ALA A 50 -0.33 -3.94 -14.41
CA ALA A 50 0.66 -4.34 -13.44
C ALA A 50 1.96 -4.70 -14.16
N ASP A 51 3.09 -4.37 -13.55
CA ASP A 51 4.40 -4.63 -14.12
C ASP A 51 4.82 -6.12 -14.03
N THR A 52 5.77 -6.48 -14.88
CA THR A 52 6.41 -7.81 -14.89
C THR A 52 7.25 -8.08 -13.63
N SER A 53 7.70 -7.04 -12.93
CA SER A 53 8.34 -7.09 -11.61
C SER A 53 7.38 -7.60 -10.52
N GLN A 54 6.09 -7.31 -10.69
CA GLN A 54 4.93 -7.43 -9.80
C GLN A 54 4.67 -6.14 -9.05
N SER A 55 3.44 -5.62 -9.17
CA SER A 55 3.09 -4.31 -8.63
C SER A 55 2.44 -4.38 -7.25
N ASN A 56 2.79 -3.41 -6.43
CA ASN A 56 2.46 -3.25 -5.03
C ASN A 56 1.90 -1.85 -4.74
N GLY A 57 1.15 -1.73 -3.64
CA GLY A 57 0.77 -0.42 -3.10
C GLY A 57 1.98 0.32 -2.50
N PHE A 58 2.87 -0.43 -1.87
CA PHE A 58 4.12 0.04 -1.28
C PHE A 58 5.23 -0.94 -1.59
N GLU A 59 6.38 -0.42 -2.00
CA GLU A 59 7.66 -1.10 -1.99
C GLU A 59 8.66 -0.28 -1.16
N SER A 60 9.41 -0.93 -0.26
CA SER A 60 10.36 -0.22 0.59
C SER A 60 11.61 -1.03 0.82
N ASP A 61 12.73 -0.49 0.36
CA ASP A 61 14.07 -1.04 0.47
C ASP A 61 14.98 -0.12 1.30
N ASN A 62 16.06 -0.67 1.85
CA ASN A 62 17.16 0.16 2.35
C ASN A 62 18.16 0.52 1.26
N CYS A 63 18.55 -0.48 0.47
CA CYS A 63 19.36 -0.37 -0.73
C CYS A 63 19.21 -1.65 -1.56
N ALA A 64 19.42 -1.53 -2.88
CA ALA A 64 19.19 -2.62 -3.83
C ALA A 64 19.96 -3.93 -3.54
N ASP A 65 21.15 -3.85 -2.96
CA ASP A 65 21.98 -5.01 -2.64
C ASP A 65 21.68 -5.65 -1.27
N GLY A 66 20.72 -5.11 -0.52
CA GLY A 66 20.34 -5.60 0.81
C GLY A 66 21.40 -5.39 1.88
N ALA A 67 22.43 -4.58 1.62
CA ALA A 67 23.42 -4.20 2.61
C ALA A 67 22.81 -3.36 3.72
N GLU A 68 23.33 -3.53 4.93
CA GLU A 68 22.91 -2.79 6.12
C GLU A 68 23.68 -1.47 6.23
N VAL A 69 23.46 -0.60 5.25
CA VAL A 69 24.14 0.70 5.13
C VAL A 69 23.25 1.82 5.69
N SER A 70 23.88 2.73 6.43
CA SER A 70 23.24 3.95 6.89
C SER A 70 23.38 5.08 5.86
N PRO A 71 22.44 6.04 5.80
CA PRO A 71 21.20 6.10 6.60
C PRO A 71 20.20 5.01 6.19
N PHE A 72 19.46 4.48 7.18
CA PHE A 72 18.43 3.49 6.90
C PHE A 72 17.14 4.14 6.38
N THR A 73 16.44 3.49 5.43
CA THR A 73 15.10 3.93 5.01
C THR A 73 14.15 3.81 6.20
N THR A 74 13.63 4.95 6.66
CA THR A 74 12.85 5.12 7.91
C THR A 74 11.62 5.99 7.69
N ALA A 75 11.17 6.09 6.43
CA ALA A 75 10.04 6.89 6.04
C ALA A 75 8.79 6.55 6.87
N THR A 76 8.02 7.58 7.22
CA THR A 76 6.79 7.41 7.99
C THR A 76 5.60 7.86 7.15
N PHE A 77 4.63 6.96 6.98
CA PHE A 77 3.39 7.22 6.27
C PHE A 77 2.23 7.23 7.25
N SER A 78 1.26 8.12 7.05
CA SER A 78 -0.01 8.05 7.78
C SER A 78 -1.20 8.51 6.95
N ASN A 79 -2.40 8.02 7.25
CA ASN A 79 -3.61 8.38 6.52
C ASN A 79 -3.49 8.09 5.02
N ILE A 80 -3.16 6.84 4.67
CA ILE A 80 -3.10 6.40 3.28
C ILE A 80 -4.27 5.45 2.99
N THR A 81 -4.92 5.58 1.83
CA THR A 81 -5.95 4.66 1.36
C THR A 81 -5.47 3.96 0.09
N PHE A 82 -5.29 2.64 0.17
CA PHE A 82 -4.97 1.79 -0.98
C PHE A 82 -6.20 1.07 -1.51
N VAL A 83 -6.56 1.41 -2.76
CA VAL A 83 -7.59 0.73 -3.54
C VAL A 83 -6.92 -0.21 -4.53
N GLY A 84 -6.92 -1.50 -4.20
CA GLY A 84 -6.29 -2.55 -4.98
C GLY A 84 -7.14 -3.05 -6.16
N PRO A 85 -6.56 -3.89 -7.02
CA PRO A 85 -7.19 -4.35 -8.27
C PRO A 85 -8.43 -5.23 -8.05
N LYS A 86 -8.54 -5.94 -6.92
CA LYS A 86 -9.72 -6.75 -6.57
C LYS A 86 -10.90 -5.91 -6.10
N ALA A 87 -10.75 -4.58 -6.00
CA ALA A 87 -11.87 -3.69 -5.81
C ALA A 87 -12.83 -3.67 -7.02
N TYR A 88 -12.36 -4.15 -8.18
CA TYR A 88 -13.10 -4.18 -9.43
C TYR A 88 -13.68 -5.57 -9.69
N ASP A 89 -14.98 -5.62 -9.99
CA ASP A 89 -15.70 -6.88 -10.23
C ASP A 89 -15.06 -7.71 -11.35
N GLY A 90 -14.94 -9.01 -11.11
CA GLY A 90 -14.42 -9.96 -12.09
C GLY A 90 -12.91 -9.87 -12.33
N PHE A 91 -12.16 -9.13 -11.49
CA PHE A 91 -10.71 -9.13 -11.54
C PHE A 91 -10.13 -10.55 -11.47
N GLN A 92 -9.09 -10.79 -12.29
CA GLN A 92 -8.28 -12.01 -12.24
C GLN A 92 -6.81 -11.63 -12.30
N ASN A 93 -5.99 -12.20 -11.42
CA ASN A 93 -4.55 -11.93 -11.38
C ASN A 93 -3.78 -12.84 -12.36
N THR A 94 -4.14 -12.75 -13.63
CA THR A 94 -3.63 -13.59 -14.73
C THR A 94 -3.17 -12.74 -15.91
N SER A 95 -2.27 -13.27 -16.72
CA SER A 95 -1.80 -12.60 -17.96
C SER A 95 -2.92 -12.32 -18.96
N ASP A 96 -3.95 -13.17 -18.97
CA ASP A 96 -5.08 -13.01 -19.90
C ASP A 96 -5.95 -11.81 -19.52
N TYR A 97 -6.10 -11.55 -18.21
CA TYR A 97 -6.85 -10.41 -17.71
C TYR A 97 -5.99 -9.14 -17.69
N ILE A 98 -4.76 -9.20 -17.17
CA ILE A 98 -3.83 -8.07 -17.06
C ILE A 98 -3.09 -7.92 -18.39
N ASN A 99 -3.79 -7.37 -19.37
CA ASN A 99 -3.33 -7.21 -20.75
C ASN A 99 -3.27 -5.73 -21.20
N GLY A 100 -3.43 -4.79 -20.26
CA GLY A 100 -3.40 -3.34 -20.50
C GLY A 100 -4.63 -2.77 -21.19
N GLY A 101 -5.45 -3.60 -21.85
CA GLY A 101 -6.62 -3.15 -22.58
C GLY A 101 -6.31 -2.00 -23.53
N GLU A 102 -7.14 -0.95 -23.49
CA GLU A 102 -6.96 0.26 -24.29
C GLU A 102 -5.73 1.09 -23.87
N TYR A 103 -5.18 0.83 -22.68
CA TYR A 103 -4.01 1.51 -22.13
C TYR A 103 -2.70 0.76 -22.41
N TYR A 104 -2.74 -0.33 -23.19
CA TYR A 104 -1.53 -1.07 -23.53
C TYR A 104 -0.58 -0.20 -24.38
N PRO A 105 0.65 0.08 -23.95
CA PRO A 105 1.48 1.13 -24.52
C PRO A 105 2.14 0.77 -25.86
N ASN A 106 2.08 -0.51 -26.29
CA ASN A 106 2.67 -0.99 -27.56
C ASN A 106 4.14 -0.58 -27.78
N ASN A 107 4.90 -0.37 -26.71
CA ASN A 107 6.29 0.08 -26.71
C ASN A 107 7.28 -1.04 -26.30
N GLY A 108 6.80 -2.27 -26.19
CA GLY A 108 7.59 -3.42 -25.73
C GLY A 108 7.54 -3.67 -24.22
N SER A 109 6.82 -2.85 -23.45
CA SER A 109 6.62 -3.09 -22.02
C SER A 109 5.86 -4.38 -21.75
N ALA A 110 6.36 -5.14 -20.78
CA ALA A 110 5.75 -6.36 -20.31
C ALA A 110 4.73 -6.07 -19.21
N LEU A 111 3.68 -6.88 -19.16
CA LEU A 111 2.71 -6.89 -18.07
C LEU A 111 2.92 -8.14 -17.22
N GLY A 112 2.63 -8.01 -15.93
CA GLY A 112 2.72 -9.09 -14.97
C GLY A 112 1.47 -9.20 -14.12
N LYS A 113 1.66 -9.15 -12.81
CA LYS A 113 0.63 -9.42 -11.80
C LYS A 113 0.71 -8.39 -10.70
N PHE A 114 -0.42 -8.13 -10.04
CA PHE A 114 -0.39 -7.43 -8.76
C PHE A 114 0.07 -8.39 -7.67
N GLN A 115 0.74 -7.88 -6.65
CA GLN A 115 1.25 -8.67 -5.54
C GLN A 115 0.65 -8.24 -4.21
N ALA A 116 1.16 -7.16 -3.60
CA ALA A 116 0.85 -6.83 -2.21
C ALA A 116 0.39 -5.39 -2.03
N ALA A 117 -0.38 -5.13 -0.97
CA ALA A 117 -0.60 -3.75 -0.54
C ALA A 117 0.68 -3.13 0.02
N MET A 118 1.48 -3.90 0.76
CA MET A 118 2.75 -3.45 1.33
C MET A 118 3.82 -4.54 1.19
N GLN A 119 4.90 -4.27 0.48
CA GLN A 119 6.11 -5.08 0.46
C GLN A 119 7.26 -4.29 1.10
N ILE A 120 7.84 -4.82 2.18
CA ILE A 120 8.97 -4.21 2.88
C ILE A 120 10.12 -5.19 2.86
N ARG A 121 11.29 -4.74 2.38
CA ARG A 121 12.41 -5.61 2.07
C ARG A 121 13.74 -4.96 2.40
N ARG A 122 14.80 -5.73 2.20
CA ARG A 122 16.19 -5.27 2.16
C ARG A 122 16.56 -4.39 3.36
N SER A 123 16.10 -4.75 4.56
CA SER A 123 16.39 -4.03 5.82
C SER A 123 15.73 -2.66 5.97
N SER A 124 14.68 -2.34 5.21
CA SER A 124 13.91 -1.10 5.44
C SER A 124 13.26 -1.09 6.84
N HIS A 125 13.23 0.09 7.46
CA HIS A 125 12.59 0.38 8.74
C HIS A 125 11.32 1.22 8.55
N LEU A 126 10.61 1.03 7.44
CA LEU A 126 9.37 1.74 7.12
C LEU A 126 8.39 1.75 8.29
N ALA A 127 7.72 2.89 8.47
CA ALA A 127 6.60 3.04 9.37
C ALA A 127 5.32 3.46 8.62
N CYS A 128 4.18 2.85 8.93
CA CYS A 128 2.87 3.19 8.38
C CYS A 128 1.79 3.11 9.46
N PHE A 129 0.94 4.14 9.53
CA PHE A 129 -0.07 4.28 10.57
C PHE A 129 -1.41 4.80 10.05
N ASN A 130 -2.51 4.44 10.69
CA ASN A 130 -3.84 5.02 10.39
C ASN A 130 -4.19 4.93 8.89
N SER A 131 -3.92 3.78 8.27
CA SER A 131 -4.09 3.59 6.82
C SER A 131 -5.04 2.43 6.50
N ILE A 132 -5.67 2.48 5.34
CA ILE A 132 -6.53 1.42 4.81
C ILE A 132 -5.83 0.83 3.61
N ALA A 133 -5.80 -0.50 3.48
CA ALA A 133 -5.57 -1.14 2.19
C ALA A 133 -6.63 -2.19 1.94
N TYR A 134 -7.19 -2.24 0.73
CA TYR A 134 -8.15 -3.27 0.40
C TYR A 134 -8.08 -3.71 -1.04
N GLY A 135 -8.53 -4.95 -1.29
CA GLY A 135 -8.60 -5.50 -2.64
C GLY A 135 -7.24 -5.78 -3.29
N PHE A 136 -6.21 -6.11 -2.51
CA PHE A 136 -4.95 -6.64 -3.04
C PHE A 136 -4.92 -8.17 -2.93
N PRO A 137 -4.14 -8.89 -3.76
CA PRO A 137 -3.93 -10.32 -3.55
C PRO A 137 -3.32 -10.61 -2.17
N ILE A 138 -2.27 -9.87 -1.80
CA ILE A 138 -1.58 -10.00 -0.51
C ILE A 138 -1.70 -8.68 0.28
N GLY A 139 -1.88 -8.76 1.60
CA GLY A 139 -1.81 -7.59 2.47
C GLY A 139 -0.37 -7.12 2.68
N LEU A 140 0.42 -7.90 3.41
CA LEU A 140 1.78 -7.57 3.81
C LEU A 140 2.79 -8.63 3.38
N ILE A 141 3.91 -8.20 2.79
CA ILE A 141 5.12 -8.99 2.63
C ILE A 141 6.24 -8.35 3.44
N ILE A 142 6.69 -9.02 4.50
CA ILE A 142 8.00 -8.72 5.11
C ILE A 142 8.99 -9.68 4.47
N ASP A 143 9.67 -9.19 3.45
CA ASP A 143 10.52 -9.99 2.59
C ASP A 143 11.85 -10.30 3.28
N GLY A 144 12.08 -11.59 3.51
CA GLY A 144 13.29 -12.14 4.11
C GLY A 144 14.29 -12.72 3.11
N GLU A 145 14.07 -12.60 1.80
CA GLU A 145 14.95 -13.18 0.78
C GLU A 145 16.30 -12.45 0.68
N LYS A 146 16.32 -11.16 1.07
CA LYS A 146 17.51 -10.33 1.03
C LYS A 146 17.50 -9.26 2.13
N GLY A 147 18.64 -9.04 2.77
CA GLY A 147 18.75 -8.17 3.94
C GLY A 147 18.13 -8.81 5.19
N ASN A 148 17.89 -8.00 6.22
CA ASN A 148 17.49 -8.44 7.56
C ASN A 148 16.12 -7.90 8.00
N THR A 149 15.21 -7.62 7.07
CA THR A 149 13.89 -7.03 7.34
C THR A 149 13.10 -7.81 8.40
N VAL A 150 13.10 -9.15 8.32
CA VAL A 150 12.42 -10.02 9.31
C VAL A 150 13.02 -9.87 10.70
N GLN A 151 14.34 -9.74 10.82
CA GLN A 151 14.99 -9.50 12.11
C GLN A 151 14.59 -8.12 12.66
N TYR A 152 14.65 -7.09 11.84
CA TYR A 152 14.26 -5.73 12.24
C TYR A 152 12.79 -5.60 12.59
N ALA A 153 11.92 -6.40 11.98
CA ALA A 153 10.51 -6.51 12.38
C ALA A 153 10.38 -7.08 13.80
N LYS A 154 11.12 -8.16 14.10
CA LYS A 154 11.16 -8.78 15.45
C LYS A 154 11.74 -7.84 16.52
N GLU A 155 12.66 -6.96 16.13
CA GLU A 155 13.26 -5.94 16.99
C GLU A 155 12.40 -4.66 17.13
N GLY A 156 11.27 -4.57 16.43
CA GLY A 156 10.35 -3.42 16.47
C GLY A 156 10.90 -2.17 15.78
N LYS A 157 11.78 -2.33 14.79
CA LYS A 157 12.31 -1.22 13.97
C LYS A 157 11.34 -0.80 12.87
N LEU A 158 10.59 -1.76 12.32
CA LEU A 158 9.45 -1.50 11.47
C LEU A 158 8.23 -1.18 12.34
N LYS A 159 7.36 -0.28 11.88
CA LYS A 159 6.15 0.09 12.64
C LYS A 159 4.93 0.11 11.73
N LEU A 160 4.10 -0.92 11.81
CA LEU A 160 2.83 -0.99 11.09
C LEU A 160 1.73 -1.02 12.14
N SER A 161 0.91 0.02 12.27
CA SER A 161 -0.08 0.06 13.35
C SER A 161 -1.35 0.83 12.97
N ASN A 162 -2.48 0.36 13.48
CA ASN A 162 -3.80 0.88 13.14
C ASN A 162 -4.06 0.89 11.63
N ILE A 163 -3.68 -0.20 10.95
CA ILE A 163 -3.89 -0.43 9.53
C ILE A 163 -5.03 -1.43 9.31
N PHE A 164 -5.93 -1.12 8.38
CA PHE A 164 -7.12 -1.91 8.10
C PHE A 164 -6.96 -2.60 6.75
N PHE A 165 -6.86 -3.93 6.74
CA PHE A 165 -6.84 -4.75 5.53
C PHE A 165 -8.23 -5.31 5.24
N ALA A 166 -8.69 -5.24 3.99
CA ALA A 166 -9.95 -5.86 3.60
C ALA A 166 -9.89 -6.55 2.23
N GLY A 167 -10.56 -7.69 2.07
CA GLY A 167 -10.67 -8.35 0.77
C GLY A 167 -9.35 -8.90 0.21
N MET A 168 -8.39 -9.25 1.07
CA MET A 168 -7.13 -9.87 0.66
C MET A 168 -7.30 -11.38 0.42
N ASP A 169 -6.51 -11.98 -0.49
CA ASP A 169 -6.44 -13.46 -0.58
C ASP A 169 -5.57 -14.02 0.55
N ALA A 170 -4.46 -13.32 0.85
CA ALA A 170 -3.59 -13.58 1.99
C ALA A 170 -3.39 -12.30 2.81
N ILE A 171 -3.49 -12.37 4.14
CA ILE A 171 -3.18 -11.22 5.00
C ILE A 171 -1.69 -10.89 4.95
N GLY A 172 -0.83 -11.90 4.85
CA GLY A 172 0.57 -11.73 4.52
C GLY A 172 1.23 -12.99 4.00
N THR A 173 2.40 -12.82 3.39
CA THR A 173 3.30 -13.88 2.90
C THR A 173 4.75 -13.46 3.13
N ASP A 174 5.70 -14.40 3.10
CA ASP A 174 7.08 -14.13 3.57
C ASP A 174 8.10 -13.86 2.45
N LYS A 175 7.68 -13.93 1.18
CA LYS A 175 8.58 -13.90 0.03
C LYS A 175 7.98 -13.16 -1.15
N ASN A 176 8.86 -12.58 -1.95
CA ASN A 176 8.49 -12.04 -3.24
C ASN A 176 7.88 -13.13 -4.12
N LYS A 177 6.82 -12.79 -4.85
CA LYS A 177 6.10 -13.62 -5.81
C LYS A 177 5.47 -14.88 -5.19
N GLN A 178 5.31 -14.92 -3.86
CA GLN A 178 4.59 -15.96 -3.14
C GLN A 178 3.19 -15.47 -2.76
N TYR A 179 2.16 -16.04 -3.39
CA TYR A 179 0.75 -15.64 -3.23
C TYR A 179 0.00 -16.46 -2.18
N GLU A 180 0.55 -17.60 -1.77
CA GLU A 180 -0.03 -18.46 -0.76
C GLU A 180 0.56 -18.14 0.61
N ASP A 181 -0.32 -18.01 1.60
CA ASP A 181 0.06 -17.85 3.00
C ASP A 181 0.52 -19.20 3.58
N THR A 182 1.81 -19.47 3.42
CA THR A 182 2.43 -20.73 3.83
C THR A 182 3.36 -20.49 5.02
N PRO A 183 3.14 -21.14 6.18
CA PRO A 183 4.04 -21.03 7.33
C PRO A 183 5.41 -21.62 7.02
N TYR A 184 6.48 -20.93 7.43
CA TYR A 184 7.85 -21.43 7.35
C TYR A 184 8.21 -22.35 8.54
N GLU A 185 7.69 -22.04 9.73
CA GLU A 185 7.96 -22.78 10.96
C GLU A 185 6.95 -23.92 11.16
N GLU A 186 7.45 -25.12 11.48
CA GLU A 186 6.62 -26.29 11.75
C GLU A 186 5.67 -26.02 12.94
N GLY A 187 4.38 -26.29 12.73
CA GLY A 187 3.34 -26.09 13.75
C GLY A 187 2.72 -24.69 13.75
N LYS A 188 3.19 -23.75 12.92
CA LYS A 188 2.51 -22.48 12.67
C LYS A 188 1.39 -22.65 11.64
N LYS A 189 0.35 -21.83 11.78
CA LYS A 189 -0.80 -21.80 10.86
C LYS A 189 -0.58 -20.83 9.70
N TYR A 190 0.15 -19.74 9.94
CA TYR A 190 0.31 -18.63 9.02
C TYR A 190 1.80 -18.28 8.84
N SER A 191 2.11 -17.59 7.75
CA SER A 191 3.41 -16.95 7.50
C SER A 191 3.79 -15.95 8.60
N PHE A 192 5.08 -15.62 8.69
CA PHE A 192 5.59 -14.63 9.63
C PHE A 192 4.92 -13.27 9.40
N SER A 193 4.78 -12.84 8.15
CA SER A 193 4.20 -11.53 7.79
C SER A 193 2.73 -11.42 8.16
N HIS A 194 1.96 -12.51 8.01
CA HIS A 194 0.59 -12.57 8.52
C HIS A 194 0.58 -12.43 10.04
N GLU A 195 1.30 -13.30 10.77
CA GLU A 195 1.34 -13.25 12.24
C GLU A 195 1.81 -11.89 12.74
N TYR A 196 2.81 -11.29 12.09
CA TYR A 196 3.30 -9.96 12.41
C TYR A 196 2.15 -8.94 12.32
N PHE A 197 1.43 -8.89 11.19
CA PHE A 197 0.38 -7.90 10.96
C PHE A 197 -0.75 -7.97 11.99
N ILE A 198 -1.29 -9.17 12.23
CA ILE A 198 -2.46 -9.34 13.13
C ILE A 198 -2.11 -9.11 14.60
N ASN A 199 -0.82 -9.17 14.96
CA ASN A 199 -0.35 -8.90 16.31
C ASN A 199 0.07 -7.44 16.54
N GLN A 200 0.08 -6.59 15.50
CA GLN A 200 0.36 -5.17 15.69
C GLN A 200 -0.84 -4.44 16.30
N LYS A 201 -0.54 -3.41 17.10
CA LYS A 201 -1.56 -2.61 17.80
C LYS A 201 -2.52 -1.95 16.80
N GLY A 202 -3.81 -2.21 16.99
CA GLY A 202 -4.89 -1.55 16.24
C GLY A 202 -5.11 -2.05 14.82
N ASN A 203 -4.26 -2.95 14.30
CA ASN A 203 -4.48 -3.52 12.97
C ASN A 203 -5.77 -4.35 12.96
N LYS A 204 -6.49 -4.29 11.84
CA LYS A 204 -7.75 -5.03 11.63
C LYS A 204 -7.77 -5.68 10.27
N THR A 205 -8.49 -6.79 10.18
CA THR A 205 -8.76 -7.48 8.92
C THR A 205 -10.26 -7.63 8.72
N PHE A 206 -10.70 -7.52 7.47
CA PHE A 206 -12.07 -7.75 7.04
C PHE A 206 -12.05 -8.71 5.85
N GLU A 207 -12.97 -9.68 5.84
CA GLU A 207 -13.06 -10.62 4.72
C GLU A 207 -13.50 -9.90 3.44
N ASN A 208 -14.45 -8.96 3.53
CA ASN A 208 -15.00 -8.27 2.38
C ASN A 208 -14.63 -6.79 2.39
N SER A 209 -14.21 -6.26 1.23
CA SER A 209 -13.94 -4.83 1.05
C SER A 209 -15.16 -3.95 1.35
N ALA A 210 -16.37 -4.47 1.12
CA ALA A 210 -17.63 -3.76 1.39
C ALA A 210 -17.82 -3.44 2.89
N ASP A 211 -17.21 -4.20 3.80
CA ASP A 211 -17.31 -3.98 5.25
C ASP A 211 -16.62 -2.68 5.69
N LEU A 212 -15.77 -2.09 4.85
CA LEU A 212 -15.18 -0.78 5.08
C LEU A 212 -16.17 0.37 4.83
N LEU A 213 -17.31 0.12 4.18
CA LEU A 213 -18.35 1.12 3.89
C LEU A 213 -17.80 2.39 3.22
N LEU A 214 -17.04 2.22 2.14
CA LEU A 214 -16.47 3.32 1.36
C LEU A 214 -17.38 3.64 0.15
N LYS A 215 -17.51 4.91 -0.24
CA LYS A 215 -18.16 5.35 -1.49
C LYS A 215 -17.13 5.75 -2.52
N ASP A 216 -17.44 5.48 -3.79
CA ASP A 216 -16.75 6.09 -4.91
C ASP A 216 -17.27 7.51 -5.09
N ALA A 217 -16.47 8.48 -4.68
CA ALA A 217 -16.88 9.88 -4.69
C ALA A 217 -16.61 10.59 -6.02
N ARG A 218 -15.82 9.98 -6.93
CA ARG A 218 -15.41 10.60 -8.21
C ARG A 218 -15.53 9.67 -9.42
N ASN A 219 -16.26 8.57 -9.29
CA ASN A 219 -16.47 7.57 -10.35
C ASN A 219 -15.14 6.96 -10.86
N VAL A 220 -14.20 6.69 -9.96
CA VAL A 220 -12.93 6.00 -10.30
C VAL A 220 -13.10 4.46 -10.40
N GLY A 221 -14.32 3.97 -10.15
CA GLY A 221 -14.73 2.58 -10.22
C GLY A 221 -14.62 1.82 -8.90
N ALA A 222 -14.18 2.48 -7.82
CA ALA A 222 -14.01 1.87 -6.51
C ALA A 222 -14.08 2.92 -5.38
N GLY A 223 -14.54 2.50 -4.20
CA GLY A 223 -14.82 3.42 -3.09
C GLY A 223 -13.63 3.71 -2.19
N TYR A 224 -13.27 4.98 -2.02
CA TYR A 224 -12.15 5.40 -1.16
C TYR A 224 -12.55 6.37 -0.03
N LEU A 225 -13.74 6.96 -0.09
CA LEU A 225 -14.22 7.94 0.88
C LEU A 225 -15.18 7.26 1.88
N PRO A 226 -14.93 7.28 3.21
CA PRO A 226 -15.79 6.58 4.16
C PRO A 226 -17.19 7.18 4.26
N GLN A 227 -18.18 6.31 4.36
CA GLN A 227 -19.58 6.67 4.56
C GLN A 227 -19.97 6.58 6.04
N ALA A 228 -21.17 7.10 6.37
CA ALA A 228 -21.71 6.98 7.72
C ALA A 228 -21.75 5.51 8.19
N GLY A 229 -21.21 5.25 9.39
CA GLY A 229 -21.11 3.91 9.96
C GLY A 229 -19.84 3.14 9.56
N SER A 230 -19.00 3.69 8.67
CA SER A 230 -17.72 3.07 8.33
C SER A 230 -16.85 2.82 9.57
N PRO A 231 -16.25 1.61 9.70
CA PRO A 231 -15.44 1.26 10.87
C PRO A 231 -14.12 2.03 10.95
N VAL A 232 -13.77 2.80 9.91
CA VAL A 232 -12.54 3.61 9.83
C VAL A 232 -12.75 5.02 10.36
N LEU A 233 -13.99 5.45 10.60
CA LEU A 233 -14.33 6.72 11.25
C LEU A 233 -14.15 6.61 12.76
N ASN A 234 -13.65 7.67 13.42
CA ASN A 234 -13.35 7.69 14.86
C ASN A 234 -12.40 6.57 15.32
N ALA A 235 -11.58 6.03 14.41
CA ALA A 235 -10.71 4.89 14.64
C ALA A 235 -9.22 5.25 14.64
N ALA A 236 -8.84 6.51 14.38
CA ALA A 236 -7.44 6.91 14.34
C ALA A 236 -6.74 6.79 15.69
N ALA A 237 -5.45 6.45 15.67
CA ALA A 237 -4.60 6.34 16.85
C ALA A 237 -3.33 7.18 16.67
N TRP A 238 -2.96 7.94 17.69
CA TRP A 238 -1.88 8.94 17.63
C TRP A 238 -0.86 8.81 18.76
N ASP A 239 -0.78 7.62 19.37
CA ASP A 239 0.03 7.38 20.56
C ASP A 239 1.54 7.21 20.25
N ASP A 240 1.91 6.85 19.02
CA ASP A 240 3.32 6.64 18.65
C ASP A 240 4.04 7.97 18.45
N ALA A 241 5.25 8.09 19.00
CA ALA A 241 6.06 9.30 18.90
C ALA A 241 6.42 9.68 17.46
N ALA A 242 6.47 8.72 16.53
CA ALA A 242 6.70 8.96 15.11
C ALA A 242 5.59 9.83 14.48
N LEU A 243 4.40 9.87 15.10
CA LEU A 243 3.26 10.65 14.62
C LEU A 243 3.21 12.08 15.15
N SER A 244 4.23 12.54 15.88
CA SER A 244 4.23 13.85 16.53
C SER A 244 4.11 15.05 15.58
N SER A 245 4.61 14.93 14.35
CA SER A 245 4.55 15.97 13.31
C SER A 245 3.38 15.84 12.33
N PHE A 246 2.54 14.81 12.50
CA PHE A 246 1.40 14.57 11.63
C PHE A 246 0.17 15.34 12.12
N GLU A 247 -0.70 15.69 11.19
CA GLU A 247 -2.00 16.28 11.53
C GLU A 247 -2.91 15.22 12.12
N LYS A 248 -3.49 15.50 13.29
CA LYS A 248 -4.32 14.52 13.99
C LYS A 248 -5.76 14.64 13.53
N VAL A 249 -6.26 13.57 12.93
CA VAL A 249 -7.66 13.38 12.53
C VAL A 249 -8.26 12.21 13.31
N ASP A 250 -9.58 12.06 13.28
CA ASP A 250 -10.28 10.98 13.98
C ASP A 250 -10.47 9.73 13.11
N TYR A 251 -10.12 9.77 11.82
CA TYR A 251 -10.31 8.66 10.87
C TYR A 251 -9.01 7.96 10.43
N VAL A 252 -9.15 6.71 10.02
CA VAL A 252 -8.13 5.88 9.36
C VAL A 252 -8.31 5.98 7.84
N GLY A 253 -7.22 6.04 7.09
CA GLY A 253 -7.23 6.30 5.64
C GLY A 253 -7.04 7.78 5.31
N ALA A 254 -7.03 8.08 4.01
CA ALA A 254 -6.71 9.42 3.48
C ALA A 254 -7.85 10.45 3.56
N PHE A 255 -9.04 10.03 3.99
CA PHE A 255 -10.23 10.89 3.99
C PHE A 255 -11.13 10.62 5.20
N GLY A 256 -11.67 11.69 5.79
CA GLY A 256 -12.92 11.69 6.53
C GLY A 256 -14.10 11.80 5.58
N SER A 257 -15.33 11.62 6.08
CA SER A 257 -16.53 11.54 5.23
C SER A 257 -16.83 12.78 4.36
N ASP A 258 -16.37 13.94 4.81
CA ASP A 258 -16.62 15.25 4.17
C ASP A 258 -15.35 15.87 3.56
N ASP A 259 -14.25 15.12 3.52
CA ASP A 259 -12.99 15.66 2.99
C ASP A 259 -13.08 15.91 1.48
N GLN A 260 -12.60 17.08 1.09
CA GLN A 260 -12.67 17.63 -0.27
C GLN A 260 -11.30 17.99 -0.82
N TRP A 261 -10.21 17.49 -0.23
CA TRP A 261 -8.86 17.93 -0.60
C TRP A 261 -8.49 17.62 -2.04
N LEU A 262 -9.21 16.73 -2.74
CA LEU A 262 -9.07 16.46 -4.17
C LEU A 262 -9.66 17.57 -5.08
N ASP A 263 -10.45 18.50 -4.56
CA ASP A 263 -11.16 19.51 -5.35
C ASP A 263 -10.22 20.54 -5.98
N GLY A 264 -10.49 20.88 -7.24
CA GLY A 264 -9.82 21.98 -7.96
C GLY A 264 -8.45 21.64 -8.56
N TRP A 265 -7.84 20.48 -8.26
CA TRP A 265 -6.53 20.13 -8.82
C TRP A 265 -6.37 18.68 -9.29
N THR A 266 -7.34 17.79 -8.98
CA THR A 266 -7.30 16.40 -9.46
C THR A 266 -8.30 16.14 -10.57
N ASN A 267 -7.87 15.35 -11.55
CA ASN A 267 -8.70 14.86 -12.63
C ASN A 267 -8.42 13.37 -12.89
N PHE A 268 -9.46 12.54 -12.76
CA PHE A 268 -9.37 11.09 -12.94
C PHE A 268 -9.76 10.63 -14.36
N ASP A 269 -10.14 11.57 -15.23
CA ASP A 269 -10.38 11.34 -16.65
C ASP A 269 -9.67 12.38 -17.52
N PRO A 270 -8.33 12.46 -17.44
CA PRO A 270 -7.57 13.51 -18.12
C PRO A 270 -7.62 13.41 -19.65
N ASN A 271 -7.91 12.23 -20.21
CA ASN A 271 -7.96 12.02 -21.66
C ASN A 271 -9.26 12.56 -22.29
N ASN A 272 -10.36 12.62 -21.54
CA ASN A 272 -11.65 13.09 -22.04
C ASN A 272 -12.06 14.48 -21.49
N THR A 273 -11.25 15.07 -20.61
CA THR A 273 -11.54 16.40 -20.04
C THR A 273 -11.14 17.52 -21.01
N ASP A 274 -12.04 18.49 -21.18
CA ASP A 274 -11.79 19.74 -21.90
C ASP A 274 -11.16 20.78 -20.95
N TYR A 275 -9.97 21.30 -21.29
CA TYR A 275 -9.16 22.19 -20.43
C TYR A 275 -9.14 23.64 -20.92
#